data_AF-A0A0M1IZW7-F1
#
_entry.id   AF-A0A0M1IZW7-F1
#
_cell.length_a   1.000
_cell.length_b   1.000
_cell.length_c   1.000
_cell.angle_alpha   90.00
_cell.angle_beta   90.00
_cell.angle_gamma   90.00
#
_symmetry.space_group_name_H-M   'P 1'
#
loop_
_entity.id
_entity.type
_entity.pdbx_description
1 polymer ?
#
loop_
_entity_poly.entity_id
_entity_poly.type
_entity_poly.pdbx_seq_one_letter_code
_entity_poly.pdbx_strand_id
1 'polypeptide(L)'
;MMIKETRLKAYYRSIKLNKGSSSNTCVYFIAEVLRINGENIDDSTCNTTQLLQIMKKDGWKKSKNYKKLKPGDICFTTDENLNKNGIPTHTYIFMGWLEEGKYDYAYICDNQAKDYSGKIYHLRNITKIDTIKGSTKEPFSFFMSKKKGIIR
;
A
#
# COMPACT_ATOMS: atom_id res chain seq x y z
N MET A 1 1.78 2.56 -21.68
CA MET A 1 3.20 2.46 -21.32
C MET A 1 3.55 3.25 -20.04
N MET A 2 3.00 4.45 -19.81
CA MET A 2 3.31 5.34 -18.65
C MET A 2 3.07 4.78 -17.21
N ILE A 3 2.08 3.91 -16.99
CA ILE A 3 1.71 3.48 -15.61
C ILE A 3 2.78 2.55 -14.99
N LYS A 4 3.40 1.67 -15.80
CA LYS A 4 4.44 0.75 -15.30
C LYS A 4 5.70 1.50 -14.91
N GLU A 5 6.14 2.44 -15.75
CA GLU A 5 7.31 3.29 -15.50
C GLU A 5 7.12 4.14 -14.24
N THR A 6 5.92 4.70 -14.05
CA THR A 6 5.60 5.49 -12.85
C THR A 6 5.74 4.66 -11.57
N ARG A 7 5.25 3.41 -11.57
CA ARG A 7 5.38 2.51 -10.41
C ARG A 7 6.83 2.12 -10.14
N LEU A 8 7.62 1.87 -11.19
CA LEU A 8 9.05 1.58 -11.04
C LEU A 8 9.84 2.80 -10.54
N LYS A 9 9.51 4.00 -11.02
CA LYS A 9 10.09 5.26 -10.52
C LYS A 9 9.87 5.40 -9.02
N ALA A 10 8.64 5.16 -8.55
CA ALA A 10 8.33 5.19 -7.13
C ALA A 10 9.13 4.15 -6.34
N TYR A 11 9.27 2.93 -6.87
CA TYR A 11 10.05 1.86 -6.26
C TYR A 11 11.54 2.19 -6.12
N TYR A 12 12.20 2.68 -7.18
CA TYR A 12 13.62 3.02 -7.10
C TYR A 12 13.87 4.25 -6.22
N ARG A 13 12.96 5.23 -6.23
CA ARG A 13 13.06 6.39 -5.35
C ARG A 13 12.88 6.01 -3.88
N SER A 14 11.98 5.08 -3.55
CA SER A 14 11.82 4.60 -2.17
C SER A 14 13.07 3.91 -1.63
N ILE A 15 13.76 3.13 -2.47
CA ILE A 15 15.07 2.52 -2.14
C ILE A 15 16.12 3.60 -1.90
N LYS A 16 16.18 4.63 -2.76
CA LYS A 16 17.13 5.74 -2.61
C LYS A 16 16.91 6.50 -1.28
N LEU A 17 15.66 6.79 -0.93
CA LEU A 17 15.31 7.45 0.34
C LEU A 17 15.69 6.58 1.55
N ASN A 18 15.61 5.26 1.40
CA ASN A 18 15.99 4.31 2.43
C ASN A 18 17.47 3.88 2.37
N LYS A 19 18.37 4.81 2.01
CA LYS A 19 19.82 4.59 2.01
C LYS A 19 20.28 3.39 1.16
N GLY A 20 19.55 3.09 0.08
CA GLY A 20 19.85 1.98 -0.84
C GLY A 20 19.24 0.63 -0.45
N SER A 21 18.52 0.53 0.67
CA SER A 21 17.88 -0.72 1.10
C SER A 21 16.43 -0.80 0.63
N SER A 22 16.01 -1.94 0.07
CA SER A 22 14.62 -2.19 -0.30
C SER A 22 13.75 -2.72 0.85
N SER A 23 14.38 -3.16 1.94
CA SER A 23 13.68 -3.66 3.13
C SER A 23 12.94 -2.55 3.86
N ASN A 24 11.70 -2.84 4.30
CA ASN A 24 10.84 -1.92 5.07
C ASN A 24 10.58 -0.56 4.38
N THR A 25 10.56 -0.55 3.04
CA THR A 25 10.31 0.66 2.23
C THR A 25 8.85 0.87 1.85
N CYS A 26 7.90 0.16 2.46
CA CYS A 26 6.48 0.23 2.08
C CYS A 26 5.94 1.66 2.16
N VAL A 27 6.27 2.38 3.24
CA VAL A 27 5.82 3.77 3.42
C VAL A 27 6.54 4.73 2.49
N TYR A 28 7.85 4.58 2.29
CA TYR A 28 8.56 5.38 1.28
C TYR A 28 7.99 5.18 -0.13
N PHE A 29 7.62 3.95 -0.48
CA PHE A 29 6.99 3.64 -1.76
C PHE A 29 5.63 4.31 -1.90
N ILE A 30 4.74 4.15 -0.93
CA ILE A 30 3.41 4.76 -0.96
C ILE A 30 3.50 6.28 -0.93
N ALA A 31 4.35 6.86 -0.08
CA ALA A 31 4.60 8.30 -0.02
C ALA A 31 5.05 8.86 -1.37
N GLU A 32 5.94 8.16 -2.07
CA GLU A 32 6.39 8.57 -3.39
C GLU A 32 5.28 8.45 -4.46
N VAL A 33 4.48 7.38 -4.44
CA VAL A 33 3.33 7.27 -5.33
C VAL A 33 2.36 8.44 -5.10
N LEU A 34 2.11 8.80 -3.83
CA LEU A 34 1.24 9.93 -3.48
C LEU A 34 1.84 11.28 -3.91
N ARG A 35 3.15 11.51 -3.73
CA ARG A 35 3.86 12.70 -4.23
C ARG A 35 3.75 12.84 -5.74
N ILE A 36 3.97 11.76 -6.49
CA ILE A 36 3.82 11.75 -7.96
C ILE A 36 2.38 12.15 -8.36
N ASN A 37 1.39 11.85 -7.52
CA ASN A 37 -0.01 12.21 -7.74
C ASN A 37 -0.43 13.56 -7.12
N GLY A 38 0.54 14.38 -6.67
CA GLY A 38 0.32 15.76 -6.22
C GLY A 38 0.03 15.93 -4.73
N GLU A 39 0.10 14.86 -3.92
CA GLU A 39 -0.01 15.00 -2.46
C GLU A 39 1.31 15.54 -1.88
N ASN A 40 1.23 16.44 -0.90
CA ASN A 40 2.41 17.04 -0.28
C ASN A 40 2.87 16.20 0.93
N ILE A 41 3.79 15.27 0.71
CA ILE A 41 4.31 14.36 1.74
C ILE A 41 5.83 14.50 1.81
N ASP A 42 6.35 14.74 3.02
CA ASP A 42 7.80 14.90 3.24
C ASP A 42 8.58 13.62 2.87
N ASP A 43 9.77 13.80 2.30
CA ASP A 43 10.69 12.72 1.93
C ASP A 43 11.13 11.87 3.14
N SER A 44 11.06 12.40 4.36
CA SER A 44 11.36 11.69 5.61
C SER A 44 10.25 10.77 6.11
N THR A 45 9.08 10.75 5.46
CA THR A 45 7.94 9.92 5.89
C THR A 45 8.26 8.45 5.65
N CYS A 46 8.46 7.68 6.73
CA CYS A 46 9.06 6.35 6.65
C CYS A 46 8.32 5.24 7.43
N ASN A 47 7.29 5.58 8.23
CA ASN A 47 6.49 4.61 8.96
C ASN A 47 4.97 4.83 8.82
N THR A 48 4.20 3.77 9.10
CA THR A 48 2.75 3.76 8.88
C THR A 48 2.02 4.76 9.77
N THR A 49 2.51 5.02 10.99
CA THR A 49 1.94 6.03 11.90
C THR A 49 2.01 7.43 11.31
N GLN A 50 3.18 7.86 10.82
CA GLN A 50 3.37 9.16 10.17
C GLN A 50 2.47 9.31 8.95
N LEU A 51 2.48 8.30 8.05
CA LEU A 51 1.66 8.33 6.84
C LEU A 51 0.17 8.45 7.18
N LEU A 52 -0.31 7.69 8.16
CA LEU A 52 -1.71 7.75 8.59
C LEU A 52 -2.09 9.11 9.19
N GLN A 53 -1.20 9.75 9.94
CA GLN A 53 -1.44 11.10 10.46
C GLN A 53 -1.59 12.12 9.33
N ILE A 54 -0.68 12.08 8.35
CA ILE A 54 -0.72 12.96 7.17
C ILE A 54 -2.00 12.73 6.37
N MET A 55 -2.31 11.47 6.02
CA MET A 55 -3.51 11.14 5.26
C MET A 55 -4.80 11.61 5.96
N LYS A 56 -4.89 11.44 7.29
CA LYS A 56 -6.05 11.94 8.06
C LYS A 56 -6.16 13.45 7.99
N LYS A 57 -5.04 14.17 8.17
CA LYS A 57 -4.98 15.63 8.08
C LYS A 57 -5.42 16.12 6.69
N ASP A 58 -5.06 15.37 5.64
CA ASP A 58 -5.39 15.68 4.24
C ASP A 58 -6.78 15.19 3.80
N GLY A 59 -7.64 14.83 4.76
CA GLY A 59 -9.04 14.51 4.51
C GLY A 59 -9.31 13.09 3.98
N TRP A 60 -8.32 12.20 3.99
CA TRP A 60 -8.54 10.79 3.66
C TRP A 60 -9.45 10.13 4.71
N LYS A 61 -10.33 9.25 4.25
CA LYS A 61 -11.31 8.53 5.07
C LYS A 61 -10.91 7.08 5.25
N LYS A 62 -10.91 6.64 6.51
CA LYS A 62 -10.66 5.25 6.89
C LYS A 62 -11.92 4.40 6.73
N SER A 63 -11.79 3.21 6.16
CA SER A 63 -12.84 2.19 6.09
C SER A 63 -12.29 0.79 6.32
N LYS A 64 -13.04 -0.04 7.04
CA LYS A 64 -12.71 -1.46 7.27
C LYS A 64 -13.44 -2.42 6.31
N ASN A 65 -14.39 -1.91 5.52
CA ASN A 65 -15.18 -2.74 4.61
C ASN A 65 -14.44 -2.94 3.29
N TYR A 66 -13.60 -3.97 3.21
CA TYR A 66 -12.81 -4.26 2.02
C TYR A 66 -13.66 -4.44 0.75
N LYS A 67 -14.93 -4.86 0.85
CA LYS A 67 -15.83 -4.95 -0.33
C LYS A 67 -16.08 -3.60 -1.02
N LYS A 68 -15.74 -2.48 -0.36
CA LYS A 68 -15.82 -1.13 -0.92
C LYS A 68 -14.51 -0.63 -1.54
N LEU A 69 -13.45 -1.46 -1.56
CA LEU A 69 -12.17 -1.12 -2.16
C LEU A 69 -12.33 -0.77 -3.63
N LYS A 70 -11.63 0.28 -4.05
CA LYS A 70 -11.52 0.72 -5.43
C LYS A 70 -10.05 0.82 -5.82
N PRO A 71 -9.71 0.58 -7.11
CA PRO A 71 -8.34 0.77 -7.57
C PRO A 71 -7.77 2.12 -7.15
N GLY A 72 -6.59 2.12 -6.52
CA GLY A 72 -5.94 3.30 -5.96
C GLY A 72 -6.14 3.54 -4.46
N ASP A 73 -7.05 2.81 -3.81
CA ASP A 73 -7.17 2.86 -2.34
C ASP A 73 -5.89 2.33 -1.68
N ILE A 74 -5.48 3.00 -0.59
CA ILE A 74 -4.27 2.64 0.16
C ILE A 74 -4.67 1.74 1.32
N CYS A 75 -4.26 0.49 1.25
CA CYS A 75 -4.55 -0.53 2.24
C CYS A 75 -3.47 -0.62 3.31
N PHE A 76 -3.88 -1.02 4.50
CA PHE A 76 -3.04 -1.27 5.66
C PHE A 76 -3.37 -2.65 6.23
N THR A 77 -2.34 -3.41 6.59
CA THR A 77 -2.48 -4.73 7.21
C THR A 77 -2.79 -4.62 8.71
N THR A 78 -3.02 -5.75 9.37
CA THR A 78 -2.96 -5.84 10.83
C THR A 78 -1.53 -5.60 11.33
N ASP A 79 -1.36 -5.54 12.65
CA ASP A 79 -0.04 -5.75 13.23
C ASP A 79 0.39 -7.22 13.15
N GLU A 80 1.59 -7.51 13.64
CA GLU A 80 2.20 -8.84 13.70
C GLU A 80 1.42 -9.85 14.56
N ASN A 81 0.60 -9.37 15.50
CA ASN A 81 -0.27 -10.17 16.36
C ASN A 81 -1.72 -10.25 15.81
N LEU A 82 -1.93 -9.87 14.55
CA LEU A 82 -3.23 -9.87 13.87
C LEU A 82 -4.26 -8.90 14.48
N ASN A 83 -3.82 -7.96 15.31
CA ASN A 83 -4.70 -6.97 15.90
C ASN A 83 -5.00 -5.86 14.88
N LYS A 84 -6.29 -5.71 14.55
CA LYS A 84 -6.80 -4.70 13.61
C LYS A 84 -6.71 -3.26 14.13
N ASN A 85 -6.43 -3.09 15.43
CA ASN A 85 -6.26 -1.79 16.07
C ASN A 85 -4.79 -1.48 16.39
N GLY A 86 -3.85 -2.40 16.11
CA GLY A 86 -2.41 -2.20 16.28
C GLY A 86 -1.79 -1.35 15.17
N ILE A 87 -0.44 -1.27 15.19
CA ILE A 87 0.34 -0.57 14.16
C ILE A 87 0.47 -1.50 12.94
N PRO A 88 -0.04 -1.11 11.76
CA PRO A 88 0.06 -1.96 10.57
C PRO A 88 1.51 -2.29 10.22
N THR A 89 1.79 -3.58 9.96
CA THR A 89 3.10 -4.04 9.50
C THR A 89 3.44 -3.56 8.10
N HIS A 90 2.42 -3.35 7.27
CA HIS A 90 2.59 -3.10 5.84
C HIS A 90 1.48 -2.22 5.26
N THR A 91 1.81 -1.55 4.15
CA THR A 91 0.86 -0.77 3.36
C THR A 91 1.09 -1.00 1.87
N TYR A 92 0.00 -1.02 1.11
CA TYR A 92 0.00 -1.33 -0.32
C TYR A 92 -1.16 -0.64 -1.04
N ILE A 93 -1.09 -0.56 -2.37
CA ILE A 93 -2.15 -0.01 -3.21
C ILE A 93 -3.02 -1.16 -3.70
N PHE A 94 -4.33 -1.06 -3.50
CA PHE A 94 -5.28 -1.98 -4.12
C PHE A 94 -5.42 -1.67 -5.61
N MET A 95 -5.28 -2.68 -6.48
CA MET A 95 -5.35 -2.51 -7.93
C MET A 95 -6.61 -3.12 -8.56
N GLY A 96 -7.23 -4.10 -7.90
CA GLY A 96 -8.44 -4.77 -8.37
C GLY A 96 -8.60 -6.15 -7.77
N TRP A 97 -9.83 -6.68 -7.76
CA TRP A 97 -10.10 -8.06 -7.39
C TRP A 97 -9.68 -9.01 -8.51
N LEU A 98 -9.26 -10.22 -8.16
CA LEU A 98 -8.98 -11.27 -9.16
C LEU A 98 -10.24 -11.65 -9.94
N GLU A 99 -11.34 -11.86 -9.21
CA GLU A 99 -12.65 -12.21 -9.75
C GLU A 99 -13.71 -11.28 -9.16
N GLU A 100 -14.62 -10.81 -9.99
CA GLU A 100 -15.72 -9.97 -9.54
C GLU A 100 -16.62 -10.73 -8.55
N GLY A 101 -17.00 -10.08 -7.46
CA GLY A 101 -17.81 -10.69 -6.40
C GLY A 101 -17.05 -11.61 -5.43
N LYS A 102 -15.79 -11.94 -5.70
CA LYS A 102 -14.89 -12.62 -4.76
C LYS A 102 -13.91 -11.63 -4.14
N TYR A 103 -13.76 -11.68 -2.82
CA TYR A 103 -13.10 -10.63 -2.04
C TYR A 103 -11.93 -11.14 -1.19
N ASP A 104 -11.33 -12.26 -1.59
CA ASP A 104 -10.17 -12.87 -0.94
C ASP A 104 -8.87 -12.51 -1.67
N TYR A 105 -8.81 -12.67 -2.99
CA TYR A 105 -7.64 -12.39 -3.80
C TYR A 105 -7.73 -11.05 -4.55
N ALA A 106 -6.70 -10.23 -4.37
CA ALA A 106 -6.58 -8.94 -5.03
C ALA A 106 -5.23 -8.79 -5.72
N TYR A 107 -5.23 -8.12 -6.87
CA TYR A 107 -4.02 -7.52 -7.41
C TYR A 107 -3.67 -6.31 -6.56
N ILE A 108 -2.42 -6.24 -6.11
CA ILE A 108 -1.88 -5.15 -5.31
C ILE A 108 -0.60 -4.60 -5.92
N CYS A 109 -0.23 -3.39 -5.50
CA CYS A 109 1.06 -2.80 -5.82
C CYS A 109 1.80 -2.30 -4.58
N ASP A 110 3.01 -2.79 -4.35
CA ASP A 110 3.85 -2.41 -3.20
C ASP A 110 5.36 -2.63 -3.44
N ASN A 111 6.16 -2.48 -2.38
CA ASN A 111 7.62 -2.61 -2.40
C ASN A 111 8.15 -4.05 -2.19
N GLN A 112 7.30 -5.06 -1.99
CA GLN A 112 7.72 -6.44 -1.65
C GLN A 112 8.17 -7.26 -2.88
N ALA A 113 8.67 -6.59 -3.93
CA ALA A 113 9.06 -7.22 -5.19
C ALA A 113 9.98 -8.45 -5.04
N LYS A 114 10.90 -8.44 -4.06
CA LYS A 114 11.81 -9.56 -3.77
C LYS A 114 11.07 -10.87 -3.47
N ASP A 115 9.91 -10.77 -2.81
CA ASP A 115 9.09 -11.91 -2.42
C ASP A 115 8.28 -12.43 -3.63
N TYR A 116 8.01 -11.58 -4.62
CA TYR A 116 7.20 -11.86 -5.80
C TYR A 116 8.00 -11.84 -7.11
N SER A 117 9.22 -12.38 -7.09
CA SER A 117 10.06 -12.58 -8.28
C SER A 117 10.28 -11.28 -9.09
N GLY A 118 10.56 -10.19 -8.39
CA GLY A 118 10.82 -8.87 -8.96
C GLY A 118 9.56 -8.07 -9.31
N LYS A 119 8.36 -8.56 -9.00
CA LYS A 119 7.10 -7.92 -9.38
C LYS A 119 6.54 -7.06 -8.25
N ILE A 120 6.58 -5.74 -8.43
CA ILE A 120 5.86 -4.77 -7.57
C ILE A 120 4.34 -4.81 -7.76
N TYR A 121 3.85 -5.42 -8.84
CA TYR A 121 2.43 -5.70 -9.09
C TYR A 121 2.22 -7.20 -9.06
N HIS A 122 1.45 -7.69 -8.09
CA HIS A 122 1.28 -9.12 -7.88
C HIS A 122 -0.06 -9.42 -7.23
N LEU A 123 -0.42 -10.70 -7.25
CA LEU A 123 -1.63 -11.23 -6.63
C LEU A 123 -1.37 -11.57 -5.17
N ARG A 124 -2.34 -11.30 -4.29
CA ARG A 124 -2.27 -11.63 -2.87
C ARG A 124 -3.63 -11.99 -2.31
N ASN A 125 -3.69 -12.98 -1.41
CA ASN A 125 -4.85 -13.15 -0.53
C ASN A 125 -4.79 -12.10 0.58
N ILE A 126 -5.75 -11.18 0.62
CA ILE A 126 -5.74 -10.09 1.60
C ILE A 126 -6.54 -10.43 2.86
N THR A 127 -7.25 -11.55 2.91
CA THR A 127 -8.17 -11.88 4.02
C THR A 127 -7.56 -12.79 5.09
N LYS A 128 -6.45 -13.46 4.77
CA LYS A 128 -5.79 -14.44 5.63
C LYS A 128 -4.29 -14.18 5.68
N ILE A 129 -3.63 -14.80 6.67
CA ILE A 129 -2.17 -14.87 6.72
C ILE A 129 -1.70 -15.72 5.55
N ASP A 130 -0.59 -15.32 4.95
CA ASP A 130 0.12 -16.10 3.94
C ASP A 130 1.63 -16.07 4.21
N THR A 131 2.36 -17.05 3.69
CA THR A 131 3.82 -17.16 3.82
C THR A 131 4.43 -17.28 2.43
N ILE A 132 5.15 -16.24 2.01
CA ILE A 132 5.73 -16.15 0.66
C ILE A 132 7.24 -16.00 0.80
N LYS A 133 7.98 -16.97 0.24
CA LYS A 133 9.45 -17.07 0.35
C LYS A 133 9.95 -16.90 1.79
N GLY A 134 9.25 -17.51 2.75
CA GLY A 134 9.59 -17.47 4.18
C GLY A 134 9.22 -16.16 4.90
N SER A 135 8.59 -15.20 4.22
CA SER A 135 8.09 -13.97 4.84
C SER A 135 6.57 -14.03 5.05
N THR A 136 6.14 -13.77 6.29
CA THR A 136 4.73 -13.64 6.66
C THR A 136 4.08 -12.44 5.98
N LYS A 137 2.81 -12.60 5.61
CA LYS A 137 1.98 -11.58 4.95
C LYS A 137 0.70 -11.42 5.76
N GLU A 138 0.64 -10.38 6.59
CA GLU A 138 -0.49 -10.13 7.49
C GLU A 138 -1.76 -9.70 6.73
N PRO A 139 -2.96 -10.13 7.14
CA PRO A 139 -4.19 -9.81 6.44
C PRO A 139 -4.49 -8.30 6.47
N PHE A 140 -5.38 -7.88 5.57
CA PHE A 140 -5.98 -6.56 5.52
C PHE A 140 -6.65 -6.20 6.85
N SER A 141 -6.45 -4.95 7.28
CA SER A 141 -7.13 -4.36 8.43
C SER A 141 -8.10 -3.25 8.00
N PHE A 142 -7.62 -2.27 7.23
CA PHE A 142 -8.41 -1.15 6.74
C PHE A 142 -7.78 -0.52 5.51
N PHE A 143 -8.52 0.35 4.83
CA PHE A 143 -7.98 1.22 3.80
C PHE A 143 -8.28 2.69 4.09
N MET A 144 -7.47 3.54 3.48
CA MET A 144 -7.67 4.98 3.39
C MET A 144 -8.06 5.30 1.96
N SER A 145 -9.12 6.08 1.79
CA SER A 145 -9.58 6.57 0.49
C SER A 145 -9.80 8.08 0.56
N LYS A 146 -9.41 8.79 -0.49
CA LYS A 146 -9.75 10.22 -0.66
C LYS A 146 -10.75 10.30 -1.78
N LYS A 147 -11.91 10.91 -1.53
CA LYS A 147 -12.73 11.37 -2.65
C LYS A 147 -11.90 12.45 -3.33
N LYS A 148 -11.40 12.20 -4.53
CA LYS A 148 -10.97 13.31 -5.39
C LYS A 148 -12.19 14.23 -5.48
N GLY A 149 -12.05 15.46 -4.98
CA GLY A 149 -13.07 16.48 -5.20
C GLY A 149 -13.36 16.52 -6.70
N ILE A 150 -14.59 16.82 -7.06
CA ILE A 150 -14.90 17.20 -8.44
C ILE A 150 -14.07 18.47 -8.69
N ILE A 151 -12.87 18.30 -9.26
CA ILE A 151 -12.19 19.40 -9.92
C ILE A 151 -13.06 19.63 -11.16
N ARG A 152 -13.91 20.66 -11.08
CA ARG A 152 -14.53 21.27 -12.24
C ARG A 152 -13.48 22.03 -13.01
#